data_AF-A0A446ZKT9-F1
#
_entry.id   AF-A0A446ZKT9-F1
#
_cell.length_a   1.000
_cell.length_b   1.000
_cell.length_c   1.000
_cell.angle_alpha   90.00
_cell.angle_beta   90.00
_cell.angle_gamma   90.00
#
_symmetry.space_group_name_H-M   'P 1'
#
loop_
_entity.id
_entity.type
_entity.pdbx_description
1 polymer ?
#
loop_
_entity_poly.entity_id
_entity_poly.type
_entity_poly.pdbx_seq_one_letter_code
_entity_poly.pdbx_strand_id
1 'polypeptide(L)'
;MMKRNIAVVLFSSLALSACAKSSETNHKSSKLSPELQQKIQQLVEKTKKNMIFVEGGSYLMGDFGLATPELEKMVPNSMAVKNPKGNTEKPANQPFSPGDNNKILHKVTLSSFNMNAYKTTLEDFNIFTAATGQNESADNKRYNQKIAHEIATGMAWQQAKDYCQWLGQQVGTPMDLPSEAQWEYVARNKGQYTLFATNTGHIEEGKNLWSMEQYDQYIEKNSPSTAVNIPVLGKTPSNPLGFYDLVTNNYEWMNDWYDKYYYKHSPIDNPTGPKTGTEKVLRSTSPMGADNLMMADGINIARTKALPTPNEESKTKYRLYSARCVANVPQPIK
;
A
#
# COMPACT_ATOMS: atom_id res chain seq x y z
N MET A 1 -5.70 75.66 -50.07
CA MET A 1 -6.42 75.76 -48.78
C MET A 1 -6.13 74.51 -47.96
N MET A 2 -5.57 74.72 -46.76
CA MET A 2 -5.30 73.77 -45.66
C MET A 2 -4.69 72.39 -46.00
N LYS A 3 -3.36 72.32 -45.98
CA LYS A 3 -2.60 71.08 -45.70
C LYS A 3 -2.73 70.76 -44.21
N ARG A 4 -3.18 69.54 -43.88
CA ARG A 4 -3.27 69.02 -42.51
C ARG A 4 -2.16 67.97 -42.36
N ASN A 5 -1.15 68.29 -41.55
CA ASN A 5 -0.04 67.39 -41.23
C ASN A 5 -0.55 66.30 -40.28
N ILE A 6 -0.45 65.03 -40.69
CA ILE A 6 -0.58 63.88 -39.79
C ILE A 6 0.81 63.23 -39.74
N ALA A 7 1.47 63.36 -38.59
CA ALA A 7 2.70 62.66 -38.28
C ALA A 7 2.36 61.20 -37.94
N VAL A 8 2.91 60.26 -38.71
CA VAL A 8 2.85 58.83 -38.41
C VAL A 8 4.07 58.50 -37.55
N VAL A 9 3.84 58.26 -36.26
CA VAL A 9 4.86 57.75 -35.33
C VAL A 9 4.92 56.24 -35.48
N LEU A 10 5.94 55.76 -36.18
CA LEU A 10 6.28 54.34 -36.27
C LEU A 10 6.92 53.91 -34.94
N PHE A 11 6.15 53.21 -34.10
CA PHE A 11 6.70 52.48 -32.97
C PHE A 11 7.43 51.22 -33.48
N SER A 12 8.75 51.28 -33.57
CA SER A 12 9.57 50.09 -33.75
C SER A 12 9.58 49.29 -32.44
N SER A 13 8.93 48.13 -32.44
CA SER A 13 9.08 47.16 -31.36
C SER A 13 10.48 46.54 -31.43
N LEU A 14 11.39 47.03 -30.59
CA LEU A 14 12.66 46.38 -30.27
C LEU A 14 12.35 45.01 -29.63
N ALA A 15 12.63 43.93 -30.35
CA ALA A 15 12.65 42.60 -29.78
C ALA A 15 13.89 42.47 -28.88
N LEU A 16 13.70 42.64 -27.57
CA LEU A 16 14.69 42.28 -26.57
C LEU A 16 14.68 40.75 -26.42
N SER A 17 15.62 40.09 -27.10
CA SER A 17 15.99 38.71 -26.80
C SER A 17 16.68 38.67 -25.43
N ALA A 18 15.89 38.45 -24.38
CA ALA A 18 16.43 38.12 -23.07
C ALA A 18 16.96 36.68 -23.12
N CYS A 19 18.28 36.53 -23.28
CA CYS A 19 18.98 35.29 -22.98
C CYS A 19 18.86 35.02 -21.48
N ALA A 20 17.82 34.29 -21.07
CA ALA A 20 17.81 33.65 -19.77
C ALA A 20 18.92 32.59 -19.78
N LYS A 21 20.02 32.88 -19.07
CA LYS A 21 21.02 31.87 -18.68
C LYS A 21 20.26 30.80 -17.90
N SER A 22 19.91 29.70 -18.56
CA SER A 22 19.59 28.46 -17.88
C SER A 22 20.84 28.09 -17.08
N SER A 23 20.72 28.07 -15.76
CA SER A 23 21.69 27.37 -14.94
C SER A 23 21.61 25.89 -15.33
N GLU A 24 22.50 25.47 -16.23
CA GLU A 24 22.83 24.07 -16.41
C GLU A 24 23.35 23.56 -15.05
N THR A 25 22.45 23.00 -14.26
CA THR A 25 22.84 22.08 -13.20
C THR A 25 23.49 20.90 -13.91
N ASN A 26 24.82 20.92 -13.92
CA ASN A 26 25.67 19.77 -14.18
C ASN A 26 25.32 18.66 -13.16
N HIS A 27 24.21 17.96 -13.37
CA HIS A 27 24.05 16.62 -12.86
C HIS A 27 25.00 15.75 -13.68
N LYS A 28 26.27 15.70 -13.26
CA LYS A 28 27.09 14.53 -13.51
C LYS A 28 26.28 13.35 -13.00
N SER A 29 25.69 12.58 -13.92
CA SER A 29 25.21 11.24 -13.64
C SER A 29 26.43 10.44 -13.23
N SER A 30 26.75 10.45 -11.94
CA SER A 30 27.75 9.55 -11.39
C SER A 30 27.17 8.16 -11.57
N LYS A 31 27.74 7.41 -12.51
CA LYS A 31 27.37 6.01 -12.76
C LYS A 31 27.33 5.28 -11.41
N LEU A 32 26.20 4.66 -11.07
CA LEU A 32 26.01 3.91 -9.83
C LEU A 32 27.16 2.91 -9.66
N SER A 33 27.59 2.66 -8.42
CA SER A 33 28.67 1.69 -8.16
C SER A 33 28.27 0.30 -8.68
N PRO A 34 29.24 -0.54 -9.11
CA PRO A 34 28.94 -1.91 -9.55
C PRO A 34 28.19 -2.73 -8.49
N GLU A 35 28.53 -2.53 -7.21
CA GLU A 35 27.85 -3.18 -6.09
C GLU A 35 26.37 -2.78 -5.98
N LEU A 36 26.07 -1.48 -6.11
CA LEU A 36 24.70 -1.00 -6.05
C LEU A 36 23.88 -1.46 -7.27
N GLN A 37 24.49 -1.51 -8.45
CA GLN A 37 23.86 -2.08 -9.64
C GLN A 37 23.51 -3.57 -9.44
N GLN A 38 24.40 -4.34 -8.82
CA GLN A 38 24.13 -5.74 -8.50
C GLN A 38 22.96 -5.90 -7.52
N LYS A 39 22.90 -5.06 -6.47
CA LYS A 39 21.79 -5.05 -5.51
C LYS A 39 20.46 -4.67 -6.17
N ILE A 40 20.46 -3.69 -7.07
CA ILE A 40 19.27 -3.34 -7.87
C ILE A 40 18.81 -4.53 -8.71
N GLN A 41 19.73 -5.24 -9.39
CA GLN A 41 19.35 -6.42 -10.16
C GLN A 41 18.76 -7.52 -9.27
N GLN A 42 19.36 -7.79 -8.11
CA GLN A 42 18.83 -8.76 -7.14
C GLN A 42 17.42 -8.37 -6.67
N LEU A 43 17.18 -7.08 -6.41
CA LEU A 43 15.86 -6.57 -6.06
C LEU A 43 14.85 -6.75 -7.20
N VAL A 44 15.25 -6.54 -8.46
CA VAL A 44 14.39 -6.78 -9.63
C VAL A 44 14.00 -8.26 -9.72
N GLU A 45 14.95 -9.18 -9.61
CA GLU A 45 14.67 -10.62 -9.65
C GLU A 45 13.79 -11.06 -8.47
N LYS A 46 14.09 -10.57 -7.26
CA LYS A 46 13.27 -10.79 -6.06
C LYS A 46 11.85 -10.28 -6.27
N THR A 47 11.68 -9.09 -6.85
CA THR A 47 10.38 -8.49 -7.11
C THR A 47 9.59 -9.34 -8.08
N LYS A 48 10.16 -9.67 -9.25
CA LYS A 48 9.49 -10.53 -10.24
C LYS A 48 9.03 -11.86 -9.66
N LYS A 49 9.88 -12.52 -8.88
CA LYS A 49 9.55 -13.78 -8.19
C LYS A 49 8.39 -13.64 -7.19
N ASN A 50 8.29 -12.48 -6.53
CA ASN A 50 7.30 -12.24 -5.48
C ASN A 50 6.05 -11.49 -5.97
N MET A 51 5.98 -11.12 -7.25
CA MET A 51 4.76 -10.56 -7.83
C MET A 51 3.73 -11.67 -8.02
N ILE A 52 2.57 -11.51 -7.39
CA ILE A 52 1.45 -12.42 -7.54
C ILE A 52 0.48 -11.84 -8.56
N PHE A 53 0.20 -12.59 -9.61
CA PHE A 53 -0.89 -12.27 -10.53
C PHE A 53 -2.24 -12.54 -9.84
N VAL A 54 -3.07 -11.49 -9.78
CA VAL A 54 -4.40 -11.53 -9.21
C VAL A 54 -5.40 -11.35 -10.35
N GLU A 55 -6.13 -12.42 -10.63
CA GLU A 55 -7.26 -12.37 -11.54
C GLU A 55 -8.34 -11.42 -11.00
N GLY A 56 -8.74 -10.46 -11.85
CA GLY A 56 -9.80 -9.52 -11.57
C GLY A 56 -11.16 -10.18 -11.35
N GLY A 57 -12.13 -9.40 -10.91
CA GLY A 57 -13.45 -9.90 -10.58
C GLY A 57 -14.28 -8.88 -9.84
N SER A 58 -15.54 -9.22 -9.59
CA SER A 58 -16.43 -8.40 -8.76
C SER A 58 -16.49 -8.94 -7.33
N TYR A 59 -16.61 -8.03 -6.36
CA TYR A 59 -16.90 -8.36 -4.96
C TYR A 59 -17.67 -7.23 -4.27
N LEU A 60 -18.15 -7.50 -3.07
CA LEU A 60 -18.78 -6.50 -2.20
C LEU A 60 -17.74 -5.96 -1.20
N MET A 61 -17.34 -4.71 -1.40
CA MET A 61 -16.36 -4.00 -0.58
C MET A 61 -17.04 -3.30 0.60
N GLY A 62 -16.42 -3.40 1.79
CA GLY A 62 -16.90 -2.82 3.03
C GLY A 62 -17.33 -3.86 4.07
N ASP A 63 -17.85 -3.37 5.18
CA ASP A 63 -18.33 -4.17 6.30
C ASP A 63 -19.56 -4.97 5.84
N PHE A 64 -19.33 -6.24 5.58
CA PHE A 64 -20.34 -7.16 5.06
C PHE A 64 -21.25 -7.71 6.16
N GLY A 65 -20.99 -7.42 7.44
CA GLY A 65 -21.68 -8.03 8.56
C GLY A 65 -21.66 -9.56 8.47
N LEU A 66 -22.57 -10.23 9.16
CA LEU A 66 -22.67 -11.69 9.05
C LEU A 66 -23.12 -12.10 7.64
N ALA A 67 -22.38 -13.01 7.01
CA ALA A 67 -22.70 -13.48 5.67
C ALA A 67 -24.04 -14.26 5.69
N THR A 68 -25.00 -13.83 4.86
CA THR A 68 -26.32 -14.44 4.75
C THR A 68 -26.56 -14.98 3.33
N PRO A 69 -27.44 -15.97 3.13
CA PRO A 69 -27.83 -16.42 1.79
C PRO A 69 -28.39 -15.28 0.89
N GLU A 70 -29.00 -14.25 1.49
CA GLU A 70 -29.47 -13.05 0.78
C GLU A 70 -28.32 -12.17 0.31
N LEU A 71 -27.27 -12.03 1.12
CA LEU A 71 -26.03 -11.31 0.77
C LEU A 71 -25.33 -11.95 -0.44
N GLU A 72 -25.33 -13.28 -0.50
CA GLU A 72 -24.76 -14.03 -1.62
C GLU A 72 -25.51 -13.76 -2.94
N LYS A 73 -26.80 -13.38 -2.91
CA LYS A 73 -27.59 -13.07 -4.11
C LYS A 73 -27.35 -11.65 -4.66
N MET A 74 -26.79 -10.74 -3.86
CA MET A 74 -26.62 -9.32 -4.26
C MET A 74 -25.60 -9.14 -5.38
N VAL A 75 -24.60 -10.02 -5.48
CA VAL A 75 -23.62 -10.01 -6.58
C VAL A 75 -23.43 -11.44 -7.08
N PRO A 76 -24.29 -11.92 -7.99
CA PRO A 76 -24.32 -13.33 -8.43
C PRO A 76 -23.00 -13.84 -9.00
N ASN A 77 -22.17 -12.94 -9.53
CA ASN A 77 -20.85 -13.22 -10.09
C ASN A 77 -19.70 -12.91 -9.12
N SER A 78 -19.99 -12.64 -7.84
CA SER A 78 -18.95 -12.39 -6.83
C SER A 78 -18.23 -13.69 -6.48
N MET A 79 -16.92 -13.59 -6.31
CA MET A 79 -16.08 -14.72 -5.85
C MET A 79 -16.48 -15.21 -4.46
N ALA A 80 -17.13 -14.38 -3.64
CA ALA A 80 -17.67 -14.77 -2.34
C ALA A 80 -18.82 -15.78 -2.44
N VAL A 81 -19.62 -15.71 -3.52
CA VAL A 81 -20.81 -16.58 -3.77
C VAL A 81 -20.41 -17.99 -4.19
N LYS A 82 -19.17 -18.16 -4.68
CA LYS A 82 -18.63 -19.45 -5.10
C LYS A 82 -18.02 -20.26 -3.95
N ASN A 83 -18.12 -19.81 -2.69
CA ASN A 83 -17.59 -20.55 -1.54
C ASN A 83 -18.49 -21.76 -1.21
N PRO A 84 -18.07 -23.02 -1.48
CA PRO A 84 -18.93 -24.20 -1.35
C PRO A 84 -19.29 -24.57 0.09
N LYS A 85 -18.61 -23.98 1.08
CA LYS A 85 -18.83 -24.34 2.49
C LYS A 85 -20.00 -23.59 3.13
N GLY A 86 -20.46 -22.48 2.53
CA GLY A 86 -21.54 -21.65 3.05
C GLY A 86 -21.29 -21.20 4.48
N ASN A 87 -21.13 -19.91 4.72
CA ASN A 87 -21.20 -19.42 6.10
C ASN A 87 -22.67 -19.53 6.54
N THR A 88 -23.06 -20.70 7.06
CA THR A 88 -24.47 -21.11 7.31
C THR A 88 -24.98 -20.69 8.69
N GLU A 89 -24.27 -19.82 9.39
CA GLU A 89 -24.70 -19.33 10.70
C GLU A 89 -25.58 -18.07 10.55
N LYS A 90 -26.78 -18.13 11.14
CA LYS A 90 -27.70 -16.98 11.25
C LYS A 90 -27.54 -16.33 12.62
N PRO A 91 -26.90 -15.16 12.74
CA PRO A 91 -27.36 -14.22 13.78
C PRO A 91 -27.40 -12.72 13.39
N ALA A 92 -27.89 -11.90 14.33
CA ALA A 92 -28.44 -10.54 14.18
C ALA A 92 -27.56 -9.49 13.48
N ASN A 93 -28.21 -8.47 12.88
CA ASN A 93 -27.73 -7.28 12.17
C ASN A 93 -26.57 -6.46 12.83
N GLN A 94 -25.44 -7.08 13.20
CA GLN A 94 -24.34 -6.40 13.87
C GLN A 94 -23.16 -6.21 12.91
N PRO A 95 -22.68 -4.97 12.73
CA PRO A 95 -21.46 -4.71 11.97
C PRO A 95 -20.24 -5.29 12.70
N PHE A 96 -19.25 -5.75 11.96
CA PHE A 96 -18.01 -6.29 12.56
C PHE A 96 -17.07 -5.21 13.08
N SER A 97 -17.14 -4.01 12.51
CA SER A 97 -16.29 -2.90 12.90
C SER A 97 -17.09 -1.77 13.57
N PRO A 98 -16.53 -1.05 14.55
CA PRO A 98 -17.27 0.00 15.27
C PRO A 98 -17.42 1.30 14.46
N GLY A 99 -16.52 1.57 13.50
CA GLY A 99 -16.51 2.80 12.71
C GLY A 99 -17.61 2.84 11.63
N ASP A 100 -18.10 4.02 11.30
CA ASP A 100 -19.16 4.23 10.30
C ASP A 100 -18.63 4.44 8.86
N ASN A 101 -17.31 4.42 8.69
CA ASN A 101 -16.62 4.76 7.43
C ASN A 101 -16.54 3.61 6.40
N ASN A 102 -16.98 2.41 6.77
CA ASN A 102 -16.96 1.20 5.95
C ASN A 102 -18.31 0.45 5.93
N LYS A 103 -19.36 1.02 6.54
CA LYS A 103 -20.67 0.36 6.75
C LYS A 103 -21.47 0.16 5.47
N ILE A 104 -21.08 0.86 4.40
CA ILE A 104 -21.78 0.80 3.13
C ILE A 104 -21.10 -0.22 2.26
N LEU A 105 -21.73 -1.40 2.25
CA LEU A 105 -21.36 -2.46 1.36
C LEU A 105 -21.73 -2.06 -0.08
N HIS A 106 -20.76 -2.09 -0.98
CA HIS A 106 -20.95 -1.66 -2.37
C HIS A 106 -20.19 -2.57 -3.33
N LYS A 107 -20.71 -2.69 -4.56
CA LYS A 107 -20.10 -3.52 -5.59
C LYS A 107 -18.86 -2.83 -6.15
N VAL A 108 -17.77 -3.57 -6.24
CA VAL A 108 -16.55 -3.19 -6.93
C VAL A 108 -16.20 -4.28 -7.94
N THR A 109 -15.73 -3.88 -9.12
CA THR A 109 -15.16 -4.74 -10.16
C THR A 109 -13.73 -4.30 -10.43
N LEU A 110 -12.77 -5.22 -10.29
CA LEU A 110 -11.37 -4.96 -10.57
C LEU A 110 -10.94 -5.66 -11.86
N SER A 111 -10.15 -4.98 -12.68
CA SER A 111 -9.35 -5.62 -13.72
C SER A 111 -8.25 -6.48 -13.08
N SER A 112 -7.71 -7.46 -13.80
CA SER A 112 -6.55 -8.22 -13.31
C SER A 112 -5.33 -7.32 -13.12
N PHE A 113 -4.54 -7.61 -12.09
CA PHE A 113 -3.33 -6.86 -11.74
C PHE A 113 -2.28 -7.81 -11.15
N ASN A 114 -1.08 -7.30 -10.91
CA ASN A 114 -0.05 -8.00 -10.16
C ASN A 114 0.26 -7.20 -8.89
N MET A 115 0.47 -7.85 -7.76
CA MET A 115 0.82 -7.18 -6.51
C MET A 115 1.94 -7.94 -5.78
N ASN A 116 2.86 -7.21 -5.16
CA ASN A 116 3.93 -7.82 -4.35
C ASN A 116 3.35 -8.61 -3.17
N ALA A 117 3.85 -9.84 -2.98
CA ALA A 117 3.43 -10.74 -1.90
C ALA A 117 3.70 -10.17 -0.50
N TYR A 118 4.75 -9.34 -0.36
CA TYR A 118 5.23 -8.78 0.89
C TYR A 118 5.15 -7.24 0.90
N LYS A 119 5.14 -6.67 2.10
CA LYS A 119 5.48 -5.26 2.33
C LYS A 119 6.94 -4.99 1.94
N THR A 120 7.25 -3.73 1.64
CA THR A 120 8.62 -3.28 1.34
C THR A 120 9.52 -3.46 2.56
N THR A 121 10.60 -4.22 2.40
CA THR A 121 11.59 -4.43 3.46
C THR A 121 12.48 -3.20 3.64
N LEU A 122 13.11 -3.07 4.81
CA LEU A 122 14.13 -2.03 5.06
C LEU A 122 15.31 -2.16 4.10
N GLU A 123 15.76 -3.38 3.83
CA GLU A 123 16.84 -3.63 2.85
C GLU A 123 16.45 -3.14 1.44
N ASP A 124 15.24 -3.46 0.97
CA ASP A 124 14.79 -3.08 -0.37
C ASP A 124 14.65 -1.56 -0.51
N PHE A 125 14.16 -0.89 0.54
CA PHE A 125 14.06 0.56 0.57
C PHE A 125 15.43 1.25 0.65
N ASN A 126 16.39 0.66 1.36
CA ASN A 126 17.77 1.18 1.41
C ASN A 126 18.45 1.14 0.03
N ILE A 127 18.18 0.12 -0.79
CA ILE A 127 18.66 0.06 -2.18
C ILE A 127 18.09 1.25 -2.98
N PHE A 128 16.79 1.53 -2.82
CA PHE A 128 16.15 2.66 -3.47
C PHE A 128 16.74 4.01 -3.04
N THR A 129 16.90 4.26 -1.74
CA THR A 129 17.44 5.54 -1.25
C THR A 129 18.88 5.74 -1.71
N ALA A 130 19.69 4.68 -1.70
CA ALA A 130 21.05 4.73 -2.22
C ALA A 130 21.10 4.98 -3.74
N ALA A 131 20.19 4.38 -4.52
CA ALA A 131 20.14 4.53 -5.97
C ALA A 131 19.65 5.91 -6.42
N THR A 132 18.79 6.56 -5.62
CA THR A 132 18.12 7.82 -5.98
C THR A 132 18.67 9.04 -5.24
N GLY A 133 19.51 8.84 -4.23
CA GLY A 133 19.99 9.91 -3.36
C GLY A 133 18.93 10.48 -2.41
N GLN A 134 17.80 9.77 -2.23
CA GLN A 134 16.81 10.13 -1.21
C GLN A 134 17.33 9.83 0.20
N ASN A 135 16.73 10.47 1.21
CA ASN A 135 17.07 10.23 2.61
C ASN A 135 16.84 8.78 2.99
N GLU A 136 17.82 8.19 3.69
CA GLU A 136 17.71 6.86 4.27
C GLU A 136 16.55 6.77 5.28
N SER A 137 16.02 5.56 5.47
CA SER A 137 15.00 5.31 6.47
C SER A 137 15.54 5.55 7.89
N ALA A 138 14.73 6.22 8.72
CA ALA A 138 15.04 6.38 10.15
C ALA A 138 15.15 5.03 10.87
N ASP A 139 14.54 3.98 10.33
CA ASP A 139 14.61 2.61 10.84
C ASP A 139 16.04 2.05 10.84
N ASN A 140 16.94 2.56 10.00
CA ASN A 140 18.35 2.14 9.96
C ASN A 140 19.09 2.40 11.27
N LYS A 141 18.66 3.43 12.01
CA LYS A 141 19.21 3.78 13.33
C LYS A 141 18.56 2.99 14.46
N ARG A 142 17.42 2.36 14.19
CA ARG A 142 16.59 1.70 15.20
C ARG A 142 16.78 0.19 15.22
N TYR A 143 16.88 -0.41 14.04
CA TYR A 143 16.97 -1.86 13.90
C TYR A 143 18.36 -2.30 13.48
N ASN A 144 18.72 -3.52 13.87
CA ASN A 144 19.96 -4.15 13.46
C ASN A 144 19.92 -4.41 11.95
N GLN A 145 20.96 -3.96 11.22
CA GLN A 145 21.04 -4.16 9.77
C GLN A 145 21.04 -5.64 9.36
N LYS A 146 21.43 -6.56 10.25
CA LYS A 146 21.37 -8.01 10.00
C LYS A 146 19.95 -8.52 9.75
N ILE A 147 18.92 -7.82 10.24
CA ILE A 147 17.51 -8.19 10.05
C ILE A 147 16.78 -7.28 9.05
N ALA A 148 17.46 -6.37 8.36
CA ALA A 148 16.83 -5.41 7.45
C ALA A 148 16.05 -6.08 6.29
N HIS A 149 16.44 -7.31 5.92
CA HIS A 149 15.77 -8.12 4.90
C HIS A 149 14.49 -8.81 5.42
N GLU A 150 14.30 -8.88 6.74
CA GLU A 150 13.16 -9.55 7.38
C GLU A 150 12.09 -8.59 7.90
N ILE A 151 12.34 -7.28 7.87
CA ILE A 151 11.46 -6.30 8.50
C ILE A 151 10.95 -5.29 7.48
N ALA A 152 9.69 -4.90 7.62
CA ALA A 152 9.15 -3.79 6.85
C ALA A 152 9.78 -2.46 7.30
N THR A 153 9.88 -1.50 6.38
CA THR A 153 10.28 -0.14 6.70
C THR A 153 9.10 0.82 6.72
N GLY A 154 9.17 1.78 7.64
CA GLY A 154 8.26 2.91 7.70
C GLY A 154 8.69 4.07 6.80
N MET A 155 7.71 4.71 6.18
CA MET A 155 7.90 5.74 5.16
C MET A 155 6.70 6.68 5.05
N ALA A 156 6.95 7.91 4.57
CA ALA A 156 5.89 8.81 4.14
C ALA A 156 5.21 8.33 2.86
N TRP A 157 3.99 8.79 2.63
CA TRP A 157 3.19 8.34 1.49
C TRP A 157 3.90 8.62 0.15
N GLN A 158 4.52 9.80 0.02
CA GLN A 158 5.25 10.15 -1.21
C GLN A 158 6.50 9.27 -1.39
N GLN A 159 7.23 8.93 -0.32
CA GLN A 159 8.36 8.01 -0.41
C GLN A 159 7.92 6.61 -0.84
N ALA A 160 6.77 6.14 -0.34
CA ALA A 160 6.18 4.87 -0.74
C ALA A 160 5.81 4.86 -2.23
N LYS A 161 5.19 5.95 -2.70
CA LYS A 161 4.84 6.14 -4.10
C LYS A 161 6.07 6.18 -5.00
N ASP A 162 7.07 6.98 -4.63
CA ASP A 162 8.33 7.12 -5.37
C ASP A 162 9.07 5.77 -5.44
N TYR A 163 9.11 5.02 -4.34
CA TYR A 163 9.70 3.68 -4.30
C TYR A 163 9.02 2.74 -5.29
N CYS A 164 7.68 2.66 -5.28
CA CYS A 164 6.98 1.77 -6.20
C CYS A 164 7.15 2.19 -7.65
N GLN A 165 7.13 3.49 -7.95
CA GLN A 165 7.35 4.00 -9.31
C GLN A 165 8.78 3.73 -9.80
N TRP A 166 9.78 3.95 -8.94
CA TRP A 166 11.18 3.63 -9.23
C TRP A 166 11.38 2.14 -9.44
N LEU A 167 10.80 1.29 -8.58
CA LEU A 167 10.89 -0.17 -8.71
C LEU A 167 10.27 -0.63 -10.04
N GLY A 168 9.13 -0.06 -10.43
CA GLY A 168 8.52 -0.32 -11.72
C GLY A 168 9.41 0.03 -12.91
N GLN A 169 10.19 1.11 -12.82
CA GLN A 169 11.20 1.44 -13.84
C GLN A 169 12.31 0.38 -13.91
N GLN A 170 12.78 -0.12 -12.76
CA GLN A 170 13.82 -1.16 -12.71
C GLN A 170 13.32 -2.50 -13.27
N VAL A 171 12.07 -2.86 -12.95
CA VAL A 171 11.43 -4.10 -13.43
C VAL A 171 11.02 -3.99 -14.91
N GLY A 172 10.84 -2.77 -15.44
CA GLY A 172 10.34 -2.52 -16.79
C GLY A 172 8.81 -2.63 -16.91
N THR A 173 8.08 -2.52 -15.80
CA THR A 173 6.61 -2.53 -15.76
C THR A 173 6.12 -1.44 -14.81
N PRO A 174 5.25 -0.50 -15.24
CA PRO A 174 4.75 0.55 -14.36
C PRO A 174 4.13 -0.01 -13.07
N MET A 175 4.60 0.52 -11.94
CA MET A 175 4.14 0.15 -10.60
C MET A 175 3.74 1.39 -9.81
N ASP A 176 2.79 1.22 -8.89
CA ASP A 176 2.30 2.25 -7.97
C ASP A 176 1.87 1.59 -6.64
N LEU A 177 1.34 2.39 -5.72
CA LEU A 177 0.62 1.89 -4.54
C LEU A 177 -0.72 1.25 -4.96
N PRO A 178 -1.19 0.21 -4.24
CA PRO A 178 -2.51 -0.38 -4.48
C PRO A 178 -3.61 0.64 -4.24
N SER A 179 -4.72 0.49 -4.98
CA SER A 179 -5.97 1.09 -4.53
C SER A 179 -6.48 0.38 -3.27
N GLU A 180 -7.28 1.08 -2.47
CA GLU A 180 -7.92 0.49 -1.29
C GLU A 180 -8.76 -0.74 -1.66
N ALA A 181 -9.45 -0.67 -2.80
CA ALA A 181 -10.23 -1.78 -3.34
C ALA A 181 -9.36 -2.99 -3.72
N GLN A 182 -8.21 -2.78 -4.38
CA GLN A 182 -7.28 -3.87 -4.70
C GLN A 182 -6.74 -4.54 -3.44
N TRP A 183 -6.39 -3.74 -2.43
CA TRP A 183 -5.88 -4.27 -1.17
C TRP A 183 -6.92 -5.12 -0.45
N GLU A 184 -8.16 -4.62 -0.30
CA GLU A 184 -9.22 -5.39 0.36
C GLU A 184 -9.59 -6.65 -0.43
N TYR A 185 -9.63 -6.59 -1.77
CA TYR A 185 -9.88 -7.75 -2.62
C TYR A 185 -8.86 -8.86 -2.37
N VAL A 186 -7.56 -8.52 -2.28
CA VAL A 186 -6.48 -9.47 -1.98
C VAL A 186 -6.56 -9.97 -0.54
N ALA A 187 -6.73 -9.08 0.44
CA ALA A 187 -6.88 -9.42 1.85
C ALA A 187 -8.03 -10.41 2.09
N ARG A 188 -9.08 -10.27 1.30
CA ARG A 188 -10.26 -11.13 1.34
C ARG A 188 -10.21 -12.31 0.37
N ASN A 189 -9.02 -12.74 -0.10
CA ASN A 189 -8.87 -13.87 -1.02
C ASN A 189 -9.79 -13.77 -2.25
N LYS A 190 -9.60 -12.71 -3.05
CA LYS A 190 -10.49 -12.31 -4.16
C LYS A 190 -11.89 -11.89 -3.67
N GLY A 191 -11.97 -11.19 -2.54
CA GLY A 191 -13.23 -10.57 -2.08
C GLY A 191 -14.23 -11.50 -1.37
N GLN A 192 -13.80 -12.68 -0.91
CA GLN A 192 -14.59 -13.57 -0.05
C GLN A 192 -14.98 -12.92 1.30
N TYR A 193 -15.95 -13.49 2.00
CA TYR A 193 -16.37 -13.01 3.33
C TYR A 193 -15.44 -13.54 4.45
N THR A 194 -14.14 -13.22 4.34
CA THR A 194 -13.15 -13.53 5.37
C THR A 194 -12.75 -12.27 6.14
N LEU A 195 -12.77 -12.36 7.47
CA LEU A 195 -12.43 -11.24 8.35
C LEU A 195 -10.93 -11.02 8.46
N PHE A 196 -10.13 -12.08 8.39
CA PHE A 196 -8.68 -11.99 8.55
C PHE A 196 -7.98 -12.53 7.30
N ALA A 197 -6.96 -11.83 6.84
CA ALA A 197 -6.14 -12.23 5.69
C ALA A 197 -5.11 -13.32 6.08
N THR A 198 -5.54 -14.34 6.82
CA THR A 198 -4.73 -15.51 7.16
C THR A 198 -5.00 -16.65 6.18
N ASN A 199 -4.22 -17.72 6.27
CA ASN A 199 -4.44 -18.95 5.50
C ASN A 199 -5.79 -19.62 5.78
N THR A 200 -6.36 -19.43 6.98
CA THR A 200 -7.63 -20.04 7.40
C THR A 200 -8.81 -19.06 7.44
N GLY A 201 -8.54 -17.76 7.30
CA GLY A 201 -9.55 -16.71 7.46
C GLY A 201 -9.88 -16.35 8.91
N HIS A 202 -9.25 -17.04 9.87
CA HIS A 202 -9.39 -16.85 11.30
C HIS A 202 -8.03 -16.54 11.95
N ILE A 203 -8.05 -15.97 13.16
CA ILE A 203 -6.84 -15.84 13.97
C ILE A 203 -6.58 -17.16 14.71
N GLU A 204 -5.40 -17.72 14.50
CA GLU A 204 -4.87 -18.87 15.23
C GLU A 204 -3.51 -18.48 15.81
N GLU A 205 -3.54 -17.99 17.05
CA GLU A 205 -2.35 -17.53 17.77
C GLU A 205 -1.23 -18.58 17.77
N GLY A 206 -0.01 -18.13 17.53
CA GLY A 206 1.18 -18.97 17.46
C GLY A 206 1.33 -19.75 16.15
N LYS A 207 0.28 -19.80 15.31
CA LYS A 207 0.24 -20.58 14.06
C LYS A 207 0.23 -19.71 12.83
N ASN A 208 -0.81 -18.88 12.68
CA ASN A 208 -0.99 -18.02 11.51
C ASN A 208 -0.72 -16.54 11.79
N LEU A 209 -0.65 -16.19 13.07
CA LEU A 209 -0.19 -14.92 13.59
C LEU A 209 0.67 -15.18 14.82
N TRP A 210 1.70 -14.37 15.02
CA TRP A 210 2.57 -14.53 16.18
C TRP A 210 1.84 -14.21 17.49
N SER A 211 2.13 -14.99 18.53
CA SER A 211 1.82 -14.62 19.90
C SER A 211 2.72 -13.48 20.37
N MET A 212 2.35 -12.83 21.47
CA MET A 212 3.23 -11.85 22.13
C MET A 212 4.59 -12.46 22.51
N GLU A 213 4.58 -13.69 23.03
CA GLU A 213 5.79 -14.41 23.40
C GLU A 213 6.75 -14.62 22.21
N GLN A 214 6.23 -14.94 21.02
CA GLN A 214 7.07 -15.10 19.82
C GLN A 214 7.70 -13.77 19.38
N TYR A 215 6.98 -12.65 19.51
CA TYR A 215 7.57 -11.33 19.28
C TYR A 215 8.68 -11.04 20.29
N ASP A 216 8.44 -11.29 21.59
CA ASP A 216 9.42 -11.03 22.65
C ASP A 216 10.70 -11.85 22.44
N GLN A 217 10.58 -13.15 22.14
CA GLN A 217 11.72 -14.02 21.82
C GLN A 217 12.49 -13.53 20.59
N TYR A 218 11.79 -13.05 19.55
CA TYR A 218 12.46 -12.50 18.37
C TYR A 218 13.21 -11.20 18.71
N ILE A 219 12.62 -10.32 19.51
CA ILE A 219 13.23 -9.05 19.93
C ILE A 219 14.48 -9.32 20.77
N GLU A 220 14.40 -10.19 21.77
CA GLU A 220 15.52 -10.57 22.64
C GLU A 220 16.72 -11.08 21.82
N LYS A 221 16.45 -11.89 20.79
CA LYS A 221 17.49 -12.46 19.92
C LYS A 221 18.12 -11.45 18.97
N ASN A 222 17.34 -10.51 18.43
CA ASN A 222 17.75 -9.76 17.23
C ASN A 222 17.95 -8.26 17.44
N SER A 223 17.49 -7.69 18.54
CA SER A 223 17.51 -6.24 18.76
C SER A 223 18.18 -5.85 20.09
N PRO A 224 18.88 -4.70 20.16
CA PRO A 224 19.14 -4.07 21.44
C PRO A 224 17.80 -3.81 22.16
N SER A 225 17.81 -3.88 23.49
CA SER A 225 16.66 -3.91 24.42
C SER A 225 15.68 -2.72 24.36
N THR A 226 15.82 -1.81 23.39
CA THR A 226 15.03 -0.57 23.27
C THR A 226 14.00 -0.60 22.13
N ALA A 227 14.02 -1.58 21.23
CA ALA A 227 13.05 -1.66 20.14
C ALA A 227 11.77 -2.41 20.57
N VAL A 228 10.82 -1.66 21.13
CA VAL A 228 9.43 -2.12 21.30
C VAL A 228 8.76 -2.16 19.92
N ASN A 229 8.45 -3.37 19.44
CA ASN A 229 7.71 -3.71 18.21
C ASN A 229 8.54 -3.63 16.91
N ILE A 230 9.02 -4.78 16.45
CA ILE A 230 9.72 -4.99 15.17
C ILE A 230 8.71 -5.56 14.15
N PRO A 231 8.54 -4.95 12.96
CA PRO A 231 7.58 -5.41 11.96
C PRO A 231 8.13 -6.58 11.13
N VAL A 232 8.11 -7.78 11.69
CA VAL A 232 8.75 -8.95 11.07
C VAL A 232 7.86 -9.57 9.99
N LEU A 233 8.37 -9.66 8.77
CA LEU A 233 7.64 -10.13 7.59
C LEU A 233 7.89 -11.61 7.29
N GLY A 234 6.88 -12.28 6.73
CA GLY A 234 7.01 -13.60 6.12
C GLY A 234 7.29 -14.74 7.09
N LYS A 235 7.01 -14.57 8.38
CA LYS A 235 7.23 -15.59 9.42
C LYS A 235 5.99 -16.40 9.77
N THR A 236 4.84 -16.05 9.19
CA THR A 236 3.61 -16.83 9.29
C THR A 236 3.11 -17.22 7.88
N PRO A 237 2.25 -18.25 7.77
CA PRO A 237 1.65 -18.62 6.49
C PRO A 237 0.94 -17.46 5.79
N SER A 238 1.07 -17.41 4.46
CA SER A 238 0.33 -16.46 3.62
C SER A 238 -1.17 -16.73 3.63
N ASN A 239 -1.96 -15.77 3.18
CA ASN A 239 -3.33 -16.05 2.75
C ASN A 239 -3.35 -17.05 1.54
N PRO A 240 -4.52 -17.58 1.14
CA PRO A 240 -4.61 -18.55 0.04
C PRO A 240 -4.13 -18.04 -1.33
N LEU A 241 -3.96 -16.74 -1.51
CA LEU A 241 -3.40 -16.15 -2.73
C LEU A 241 -1.86 -16.03 -2.71
N GLY A 242 -1.22 -16.29 -1.57
CA GLY A 242 0.23 -16.16 -1.41
C GLY A 242 0.70 -14.84 -0.82
N PHE A 243 -0.20 -13.97 -0.35
CA PHE A 243 0.18 -12.70 0.26
C PHE A 243 0.42 -12.84 1.76
N TYR A 244 1.49 -12.21 2.24
CA TYR A 244 1.93 -12.26 3.62
C TYR A 244 1.61 -10.96 4.36
N ASP A 245 1.51 -11.09 5.68
CA ASP A 245 1.49 -9.98 6.63
C ASP A 245 0.39 -8.94 6.36
N LEU A 246 -0.73 -9.31 5.75
CA LEU A 246 -1.82 -8.37 5.45
C LEU A 246 -2.61 -7.94 6.71
N VAL A 247 -2.50 -8.71 7.80
CA VAL A 247 -3.21 -8.44 9.06
C VAL A 247 -2.48 -7.39 9.91
N THR A 248 -1.15 -7.47 10.03
CA THR A 248 -0.36 -6.78 11.08
C THR A 248 1.05 -6.37 10.58
N ASN A 249 1.99 -6.08 11.47
CA ASN A 249 3.36 -5.60 11.26
C ASN A 249 3.48 -4.13 10.86
N ASN A 250 2.71 -3.66 9.90
CA ASN A 250 2.64 -2.23 9.58
C ASN A 250 1.29 -1.91 8.97
N TYR A 251 0.83 -0.69 9.16
CA TYR A 251 -0.16 -0.16 8.24
C TYR A 251 0.44 -0.05 6.83
N GLU A 252 -0.40 -0.15 5.83
CA GLU A 252 0.00 -0.01 4.43
C GLU A 252 -0.65 1.20 3.80
N TRP A 253 0.14 2.02 3.11
CA TRP A 253 -0.33 3.13 2.30
C TRP A 253 -1.08 2.65 1.06
N MET A 254 -2.27 3.21 0.84
CA MET A 254 -3.00 3.08 -0.41
C MET A 254 -2.79 4.32 -1.28
N ASN A 255 -3.04 4.22 -2.58
CA ASN A 255 -3.00 5.38 -3.48
C ASN A 255 -4.15 6.37 -3.19
N ASP A 256 -5.28 5.86 -2.71
CA ASP A 256 -6.53 6.58 -2.46
C ASP A 256 -6.39 7.70 -1.44
N TRP A 257 -7.02 8.84 -1.76
CA TRP A 257 -7.39 9.81 -0.74
C TRP A 257 -8.47 9.23 0.17
N TYR A 258 -8.42 9.55 1.46
CA TYR A 258 -9.45 9.14 2.40
C TYR A 258 -10.66 10.07 2.29
N ASP A 259 -11.83 9.46 2.11
CA ASP A 259 -13.12 10.07 2.41
C ASP A 259 -13.99 9.04 3.14
N LYS A 260 -14.56 9.51 4.26
CA LYS A 260 -15.44 8.75 5.15
C LYS A 260 -16.70 8.28 4.42
N TYR A 261 -17.22 9.05 3.47
CA TYR A 261 -18.46 8.77 2.76
C TYR A 261 -18.25 8.19 1.37
N TYR A 262 -17.00 7.96 0.95
CA TYR A 262 -16.67 7.54 -0.41
C TYR A 262 -17.45 6.30 -0.87
N TYR A 263 -17.68 5.32 0.01
CA TYR A 263 -18.40 4.09 -0.34
C TYR A 263 -19.85 4.35 -0.81
N LYS A 264 -20.48 5.47 -0.45
CA LYS A 264 -21.81 5.86 -0.94
C LYS A 264 -21.84 6.17 -2.44
N HIS A 265 -20.70 6.60 -2.97
CA HIS A 265 -20.60 7.22 -4.30
C HIS A 265 -19.46 6.59 -5.11
N SER A 266 -18.90 5.47 -4.61
CA SER A 266 -17.79 4.75 -5.24
C SER A 266 -18.24 4.24 -6.62
N PRO A 267 -17.46 4.49 -7.68
CA PRO A 267 -17.70 3.87 -8.98
C PRO A 267 -17.47 2.36 -8.87
N ILE A 268 -18.18 1.60 -9.71
CA ILE A 268 -18.09 0.13 -9.70
C ILE A 268 -16.73 -0.34 -10.22
N ASP A 269 -16.26 0.20 -11.33
CA ASP A 269 -15.09 -0.32 -12.03
C ASP A 269 -13.80 0.38 -11.58
N ASN A 270 -12.85 -0.39 -11.05
CA ASN A 270 -11.51 0.06 -10.61
C ASN A 270 -11.53 1.39 -9.80
N PRO A 271 -12.26 1.48 -8.68
CA PRO A 271 -12.30 2.68 -7.86
C PRO A 271 -10.91 3.03 -7.31
N THR A 272 -10.58 4.32 -7.29
CA THR A 272 -9.26 4.85 -6.88
C THR A 272 -9.37 5.95 -5.82
N GLY A 273 -10.51 5.99 -5.12
CA GLY A 273 -10.81 7.01 -4.12
C GLY A 273 -11.29 8.33 -4.74
N PRO A 274 -11.59 9.33 -3.91
CA PRO A 274 -11.93 10.67 -4.37
C PRO A 274 -10.72 11.33 -5.03
N LYS A 275 -10.98 12.24 -5.98
CA LYS A 275 -9.91 12.93 -6.75
C LYS A 275 -8.97 13.77 -5.88
N THR A 276 -9.46 14.26 -4.75
CA THR A 276 -8.73 15.14 -3.82
C THR A 276 -9.04 14.76 -2.37
N GLY A 277 -8.11 15.04 -1.47
CA GLY A 277 -8.29 14.86 -0.04
C GLY A 277 -7.12 15.45 0.75
N THR A 278 -7.20 15.33 2.08
CA THR A 278 -6.17 15.80 3.01
C THR A 278 -5.32 14.66 3.57
N GLU A 279 -5.92 13.47 3.67
CA GLU A 279 -5.31 12.27 4.28
C GLU A 279 -5.38 11.11 3.29
N LYS A 280 -4.39 10.23 3.33
CA LYS A 280 -4.35 9.02 2.52
C LYS A 280 -4.87 7.82 3.31
N VAL A 281 -5.47 6.87 2.61
CA VAL A 281 -5.99 5.66 3.23
C VAL A 281 -4.84 4.77 3.73
N LEU A 282 -5.03 4.19 4.90
CA LEU A 282 -4.21 3.15 5.49
C LEU A 282 -5.05 1.89 5.73
N ARG A 283 -4.48 0.72 5.43
CA ARG A 283 -5.02 -0.62 5.75
C ARG A 283 -4.01 -1.44 6.57
N SER A 284 -4.34 -2.67 6.98
CA SER A 284 -3.56 -3.45 7.95
C SER A 284 -3.49 -2.75 9.33
N THR A 285 -2.68 -3.25 10.27
CA THR A 285 -2.42 -2.64 11.57
C THR A 285 -0.92 -2.61 11.93
N SER A 286 -0.56 -1.92 13.01
CA SER A 286 0.80 -1.90 13.57
C SER A 286 1.28 -3.29 14.00
N PRO A 287 2.57 -3.53 14.34
CA PRO A 287 2.98 -4.82 14.88
C PRO A 287 2.30 -5.08 16.23
N MET A 288 1.54 -6.17 16.33
CA MET A 288 0.79 -6.61 17.50
C MET A 288 0.69 -8.14 17.49
N GLY A 289 0.66 -8.74 18.69
CA GLY A 289 0.34 -10.15 18.89
C GLY A 289 -1.10 -10.50 18.53
N ALA A 290 -1.34 -11.77 18.26
CA ALA A 290 -2.65 -12.31 17.91
C ALA A 290 -3.74 -12.00 18.95
N ASP A 291 -3.38 -12.01 20.24
CA ASP A 291 -4.25 -11.67 21.38
C ASP A 291 -4.92 -10.29 21.24
N ASN A 292 -4.15 -9.27 20.87
CA ASN A 292 -4.64 -7.90 20.68
C ASN A 292 -5.46 -7.78 19.40
N LEU A 293 -5.05 -8.48 18.33
CA LEU A 293 -5.76 -8.47 17.05
C LEU A 293 -7.17 -9.08 17.19
N MET A 294 -7.34 -10.11 18.02
CA MET A 294 -8.66 -10.72 18.26
C MET A 294 -9.69 -9.78 18.90
N MET A 295 -9.25 -8.71 19.58
CA MET A 295 -10.14 -7.85 20.36
C MET A 295 -10.73 -6.70 19.55
N ALA A 296 -9.98 -6.09 18.62
CA ALA A 296 -10.46 -4.90 17.90
C ALA A 296 -9.77 -4.60 16.55
N ASP A 297 -8.77 -5.38 16.15
CA ASP A 297 -7.82 -4.99 15.10
C ASP A 297 -7.63 -6.10 14.05
N GLY A 298 -6.84 -5.82 13.00
CA GLY A 298 -6.45 -6.84 12.01
C GLY A 298 -7.55 -7.29 11.04
N ILE A 299 -8.78 -6.79 11.18
CA ILE A 299 -9.87 -7.15 10.28
C ILE A 299 -9.70 -6.49 8.90
N ASN A 300 -9.91 -7.28 7.86
CA ASN A 300 -9.70 -6.92 6.46
C ASN A 300 -10.52 -5.71 6.00
N ILE A 301 -11.62 -5.40 6.66
CA ILE A 301 -12.55 -4.31 6.31
C ILE A 301 -12.25 -2.99 7.06
N ALA A 302 -11.33 -3.00 8.03
CA ALA A 302 -11.01 -1.81 8.83
C ALA A 302 -10.14 -0.83 8.04
N ARG A 303 -10.63 0.40 7.91
CA ARG A 303 -9.94 1.46 7.18
C ARG A 303 -9.62 2.63 8.09
N THR A 304 -8.37 3.08 8.01
CA THR A 304 -7.88 4.27 8.73
C THR A 304 -7.18 5.20 7.75
N LYS A 305 -6.54 6.24 8.27
CA LYS A 305 -5.95 7.31 7.47
C LYS A 305 -4.83 8.02 8.22
N ALA A 306 -3.99 8.69 7.45
CA ALA A 306 -3.02 9.64 7.98
C ALA A 306 -2.69 10.71 6.93
N LEU A 307 -2.13 11.84 7.38
CA LEU A 307 -1.56 12.83 6.47
C LEU A 307 -0.51 12.16 5.56
N PRO A 308 -0.33 12.60 4.32
CA PRO A 308 0.69 12.03 3.43
C PRO A 308 2.12 12.43 3.82
N THR A 309 2.26 13.56 4.53
CA THR A 309 3.55 14.15 4.94
C THR A 309 3.59 14.32 6.45
N PRO A 310 4.68 13.90 7.14
CA PRO A 310 4.78 14.02 8.58
C PRO A 310 4.91 15.49 9.00
N ASN A 311 4.23 15.84 10.09
CA ASN A 311 4.52 17.01 10.90
C ASN A 311 5.31 16.62 12.16
N GLU A 312 5.76 17.59 12.95
CA GLU A 312 6.58 17.34 14.15
C GLU A 312 5.93 16.39 15.16
N GLU A 313 4.61 16.43 15.30
CA GLU A 313 3.84 15.59 16.22
C GLU A 313 3.65 14.15 15.71
N SER A 314 3.59 13.98 14.38
CA SER A 314 3.27 12.69 13.76
C SER A 314 4.49 11.94 13.24
N LYS A 315 5.67 12.57 13.14
CA LYS A 315 6.88 11.99 12.52
C LYS A 315 7.24 10.61 13.05
N THR A 316 7.03 10.34 14.34
CA THR A 316 7.34 9.05 14.96
C THR A 316 6.34 7.95 14.59
N LYS A 317 5.14 8.29 14.10
CA LYS A 317 4.12 7.32 13.66
C LYS A 317 4.43 6.72 12.30
N TYR A 318 5.17 7.43 11.45
CA TYR A 318 5.47 7.00 10.08
C TYR A 318 6.35 5.75 10.02
N ARG A 319 7.08 5.44 11.10
CA ARG A 319 7.74 4.14 11.29
C ARG A 319 6.78 2.94 11.24
N LEU A 320 5.49 3.19 11.47
CA LEU A 320 4.44 2.17 11.45
C LEU A 320 3.75 2.08 10.09
N TYR A 321 4.08 2.94 9.12
CA TYR A 321 3.40 3.03 7.83
C TYR A 321 4.35 2.58 6.71
N SER A 322 4.04 1.42 6.13
CA SER A 322 4.80 0.83 5.03
C SER A 322 3.95 0.80 3.76
N ALA A 323 4.39 0.06 2.75
CA ALA A 323 3.65 -0.15 1.52
C ALA A 323 3.99 -1.50 0.90
N ARG A 324 3.17 -1.90 -0.07
CA ARG A 324 3.52 -2.88 -1.10
C ARG A 324 3.17 -2.29 -2.46
N CYS A 325 3.81 -2.76 -3.52
CA CYS A 325 3.62 -2.22 -4.87
C CYS A 325 2.66 -3.08 -5.68
N VAL A 326 1.90 -2.42 -6.57
CA VAL A 326 0.98 -3.03 -7.54
C VAL A 326 1.40 -2.64 -8.96
N ALA A 327 1.19 -3.52 -9.93
CA ALA A 327 1.26 -3.24 -11.35
C ALA A 327 -0.09 -3.58 -12.01
N ASN A 328 -0.73 -2.57 -12.60
CA ASN A 328 -2.04 -2.70 -13.25
C ASN A 328 -1.91 -3.21 -14.70
N VAL A 329 -1.29 -4.38 -14.85
CA VAL A 329 -1.15 -5.07 -16.14
C VAL A 329 -1.94 -6.39 -16.11
N PRO A 330 -2.64 -6.74 -17.21
CA PRO A 330 -3.57 -7.86 -17.23
C PRO A 330 -2.88 -9.23 -17.34
N GLN A 331 -1.56 -9.27 -17.44
CA GLN A 331 -0.76 -10.48 -17.59
C GLN A 331 0.21 -10.65 -16.42
N PRO A 332 0.59 -11.88 -16.06
CA PRO A 332 1.62 -12.12 -15.06
C PRO A 332 2.96 -11.46 -15.43
N ILE A 333 3.62 -10.82 -14.47
CA ILE A 333 5.01 -10.35 -14.62
C ILE A 333 5.94 -11.55 -14.52
N LYS A 334 6.87 -11.70 -15.48
CA LYS A 334 7.85 -12.79 -15.55
C LYS A 334 9.25 -12.35 -15.16
#